data_AF-A0A849QL06-F1
#
_entry.id   AF-A0A849QL06-F1
#
_cell.length_a   1.000
_cell.length_b   1.000
_cell.length_c   1.000
_cell.angle_alpha   90.00
_cell.angle_beta   90.00
_cell.angle_gamma   90.00
#
_symmetry.space_group_name_H-M   'P 1'
#
loop_
_entity.id
_entity.type
_entity.pdbx_description
1 polymer ?
#
loop_
_entity_poly.entity_id
_entity_poly.type
_entity_poly.pdbx_seq_one_letter_code
_entity_poly.pdbx_strand_id
1 'polypeptide(L)' 'MKAIYKDNVLKPLKKLDLREGEMVEISMIPTSLAKRFQGTIKLSDRNLIEEIAECDDLV' A
#
# COMPACT_ATOMS: atom_id res chain seq x y z
N MET A 1 7.47 -7.42 1.01
CA MET A 1 8.37 -7.63 2.17
C MET A 1 8.02 -6.63 3.28
N LYS A 2 8.19 -6.98 4.56
CA LYS A 2 8.05 -6.02 5.66
C LYS A 2 9.43 -5.60 6.15
N ALA A 3 9.62 -4.29 6.35
CA ALA A 3 10.83 -3.70 6.87
C ALA A 3 10.47 -2.65 7.93
N ILE A 4 11.39 -2.39 8.85
CA ILE A 4 11.32 -1.28 9.79
C ILE A 4 12.27 -0.18 9.31
N TYR A 5 11.77 1.05 9.28
CA TYR A 5 12.61 2.22 9.07
C TYR A 5 13.09 2.73 10.44
N LYS A 6 14.38 2.59 10.71
CA LYS A 6 15.00 3.01 11.97
C LYS A 6 16.42 3.50 11.72
N ASP A 7 16.82 4.59 12.38
CA ASP A 7 18.14 5.20 12.25
C ASP A 7 18.46 5.58 10.80
N ASN A 8 17.45 6.05 10.05
CA ASN A 8 17.51 6.39 8.62
C ASN A 8 17.84 5.21 7.67
N VAL A 9 17.65 3.96 8.12
CA VAL A 9 17.92 2.75 7.32
C VAL A 9 16.66 1.86 7.27
N LEU A 10 16.36 1.32 6.08
CA LEU A 10 15.35 0.26 5.89
C LEU A 10 15.93 -1.09 6.28
N LYS A 11 15.41 -1.71 7.35
CA LYS A 11 15.88 -3.01 7.87
C LYS A 11 14.79 -4.07 7.65
N PRO A 12 15.04 -5.15 6.87
CA PRO A 12 14.05 -6.21 6.69
C PRO A 12 13.79 -6.94 8.01
N LEU A 13 12.53 -7.33 8.26
CA LEU A 13 12.15 -8.03 9.50
C LEU A 13 12.54 -9.52 9.50
N LYS A 14 13.04 -10.04 8.37
CA LYS A 14 13.48 -11.43 8.20
C LYS A 14 14.77 -11.43 7.38
N LYS A 15 15.55 -12.50 7.50
CA LYS A 15 16.74 -12.72 6.66
C LYS A 15 16.30 -12.83 5.20
N LEU A 16 17.02 -12.13 4.32
CA LEU A 16 16.85 -12.21 2.88
C LEU A 16 17.93 -13.12 2.31
N ASP A 17 17.58 -13.90 1.30
CA ASP A 17 18.51 -14.75 0.57
C ASP A 17 19.14 -13.96 -0.58
N LEU A 18 19.88 -12.91 -0.23
CA LEU A 18 20.57 -12.04 -1.18
C LEU A 18 22.07 -12.25 -1.08
N ARG A 19 22.76 -12.14 -2.20
CA ARG A 19 24.22 -12.17 -2.27
C ARG A 19 24.78 -10.80 -1.90
N GLU A 20 26.01 -10.80 -1.40
CA GLU A 20 26.72 -9.55 -1.12
C GLU A 20 26.91 -8.75 -2.43
N GLY A 21 26.54 -7.47 -2.40
CA GLY A 21 26.56 -6.58 -3.58
C GLY A 21 25.37 -6.74 -4.54
N GLU A 22 24.41 -7.61 -4.25
CA GLU A 22 23.21 -7.78 -5.09
C GLU A 22 22.33 -6.53 -5.07
N MET A 23 22.09 -5.94 -6.24
CA MET A 23 21.15 -4.83 -6.40
C MET A 23 19.73 -5.36 -6.51
N VAL A 24 18.82 -4.80 -5.71
CA VAL A 24 17.40 -5.14 -5.73
C VAL A 24 16.56 -3.87 -5.81
N GLU A 25 15.42 -3.96 -6.48
CA GLU A 25 14.42 -2.91 -6.49
C GLU A 25 13.44 -3.10 -5.32
N ILE A 26 13.14 -2.02 -4.60
CA ILE A 26 12.21 -2.04 -3.47
C ILE A 26 10.96 -1.27 -3.86
N SER A 27 9.85 -1.98 -4.07
CA SER A 27 8.55 -1.35 -4.26
C SER A 27 7.84 -1.15 -2.91
N MET A 28 7.58 0.10 -2.56
CA MET A 28 6.74 0.44 -1.41
C MET A 28 5.28 0.45 -1.85
N ILE A 29 4.53 -0.60 -1.50
CA ILE A 29 3.09 -0.64 -1.74
C ILE A 29 2.41 0.09 -0.57
N PRO A 30 1.65 1.18 -0.81
CA PRO A 30 0.84 1.78 0.23
C PRO A 30 -0.07 0.71 0.83
N THR A 31 -0.03 0.54 2.15
CA THR A 31 -1.05 -0.27 2.81
C THR A 31 -2.36 0.46 2.60
N SER A 32 -3.24 -0.12 1.77
CA SER A 32 -4.50 0.46 1.36
C SER A 32 -5.19 1.18 2.54
N LEU A 33 -5.39 2.49 2.40
CA LEU A 33 -6.14 3.30 3.36
C LEU A 33 -7.57 2.76 3.53
N ALA A 34 -8.12 2.13 2.48
CA ALA A 34 -9.46 1.55 2.50
C ALA A 34 -9.64 0.50 3.60
N LYS A 35 -8.59 -0.28 3.93
CA LYS A 35 -8.70 -1.31 5.00
C LYS A 35 -8.85 -0.75 6.42
N ARG A 36 -8.56 0.54 6.64
CA ARG A 36 -8.63 1.18 7.96
C ARG A 36 -9.51 2.42 7.98
N PHE A 37 -10.15 2.75 6.86
CA PHE A 37 -10.95 3.96 6.76
C PHE A 37 -12.30 3.74 7.46
N GLN A 38 -12.50 4.42 8.59
CA GLN A 38 -13.78 4.53 9.28
C GLN A 38 -14.15 6.00 9.32
N GLY A 39 -14.85 6.48 8.29
CA GLY A 39 -15.23 7.89 8.18
C GLY A 39 -16.05 8.15 6.93
N THR A 40 -16.27 9.44 6.64
CA THR A 40 -16.94 9.89 5.42
C THR A 40 -15.94 10.65 4.56
N ILE A 41 -15.80 10.25 3.29
CA ILE A 41 -15.08 11.05 2.29
C ILE A 41 -16.11 11.78 1.45
N LYS A 42 -15.92 13.10 1.29
CA LYS A 42 -16.70 13.87 0.33
C LYS A 42 -16.08 13.68 -1.05
N LEU A 43 -16.78 12.97 -1.92
CA LEU A 43 -16.44 12.89 -3.33
C LEU A 43 -17.14 14.04 -4.09
N SER A 44 -16.42 14.65 -5.02
CA SER A 44 -16.94 15.76 -5.85
C SER A 44 -16.96 15.43 -7.34
N ASP A 45 -16.25 14.38 -7.75
CA ASP A 45 -16.25 13.91 -9.13
C ASP A 45 -17.44 12.97 -9.35
N ARG A 46 -18.36 13.39 -10.21
CA ARG A 46 -19.59 12.65 -10.48
C ARG A 46 -19.34 11.33 -11.23
N ASN A 47 -18.41 11.31 -12.18
CA ASN A 47 -18.15 10.11 -12.97
C ASN A 47 -17.56 9.01 -12.08
N LEU A 48 -16.66 9.40 -11.17
CA LEU A 48 -16.10 8.49 -10.19
C LEU A 48 -17.17 7.94 -9.21
N ILE A 49 -18.15 8.78 -8.82
CA ILE A 49 -19.25 8.34 -7.96
C ILE A 49 -20.11 7.29 -8.66
N GLU A 50 -20.45 7.51 -9.93
CA GLU A 50 -21.25 6.58 -10.73
C GLU A 50 -20.50 5.25 -10.92
N GLU A 51 -19.20 5.29 -11.24
CA GLU A 51 -18.35 4.09 -11.37
C GLU A 51 -18.26 3.28 -10.06
N ILE A 52 -18.14 3.93 -8.91
CA ILE A 52 -18.13 3.24 -7.60
C ILE A 52 -19.50 2.61 -7.30
N ALA A 53 -20.60 3.30 -7.61
CA ALA A 53 -21.94 2.81 -7.33
C ALA A 53 -22.33 1.60 -8.19
N GLU A 54 -21.76 1.48 -9.38
CA GLU A 54 -21.97 0.37 -10.32
C GLU A 54 -21.00 -0.80 -10.11
N CYS A 55 -20.11 -0.72 -9.11
CA CYS A 55 -19.14 -1.77 -8.83
C CYS A 55 -19.80 -2.93 -8.06
N ASP A 56 -20.03 -4.06 -8.77
CA ASP A 56 -20.63 -5.29 -8.23
C ASP A 56 -19.75 -6.05 -7.21
N ASP A 57 -18.50 -5.63 -7.01
CA ASP A 57 -17.54 -6.24 -6.08
C ASP A 57 -17.71 -5.78 -4.61
N LEU A 58 -18.76 -4.99 -4.31
CA LEU A 58 -19.05 -4.43 -2.97
C LEU A 58 -19.95 -5.32 -2.09
N VAL A 59 -19.80 -6.65 -2.18
CA VAL A 59 -20.53 -7.64 -1.34
C VAL A 59 -19.71 -8.09 -0.13
#